data_AF-L8M9G6-F1
#
_entry.id   AF-L8M9G6-F1
#
_cell.length_a   1.000
_cell.length_b   1.000
_cell.length_c   1.000
_cell.angle_alpha   90.00
_cell.angle_beta   90.00
_cell.angle_gamma   90.00
#
_symmetry.space_group_name_H-M   'P 1'
#
loop_
_entity.id
_entity.type
_entity.pdbx_description
1 polymer ?
#
loop_
_entity_poly.entity_id
_entity_poly.type
_entity_poly.pdbx_seq_one_letter_code
_entity_poly.pdbx_strand_id
1 'polypeptide(L)'
;MNLGKTISLIILLLAFILVIPINASKASEISNQSHFLIAQADSNSELGKEFYIENCGTCHIPLPAEVLPTNTWQNILEQPQDHYGESLPNMVNITVRLIWSYLRSYSRPTLEGEVTPEFVTNSRYFKALHPLVDLPRPVSYQSCKLCHTATATMDYRLLTPEWDEE
;
A
#
# COMPACT_ATOMS: atom_id res chain seq x y z
N MET A 1 58.14 36.95 -5.92
CA MET A 1 56.96 36.22 -5.42
C MET A 1 56.17 37.18 -4.55
N ASN A 2 54.98 37.61 -5.00
CA ASN A 2 54.39 38.90 -4.60
C ASN A 2 53.43 38.74 -3.41
N LEU A 3 53.98 38.87 -2.19
CA LEU A 3 53.33 38.64 -0.90
C LEU A 3 52.02 39.43 -0.70
N GLY A 4 51.87 40.58 -1.36
CA GLY A 4 50.65 41.40 -1.31
C GLY A 4 49.45 40.78 -2.03
N LYS A 5 49.68 39.99 -3.10
CA LYS A 5 48.60 39.35 -3.87
C LYS A 5 48.03 38.13 -3.15
N THR A 6 48.85 37.40 -2.39
CA THR A 6 48.42 36.22 -1.63
C THR A 6 47.60 36.61 -0.40
N ILE A 7 47.94 37.70 0.30
CA ILE A 7 47.19 38.18 1.47
C ILE A 7 45.82 38.72 1.05
N SER A 8 45.74 39.43 -0.09
CA SER A 8 44.48 39.97 -0.61
C SER A 8 43.51 38.86 -1.06
N LEU A 9 44.01 37.76 -1.64
CA LEU A 9 43.19 36.59 -2.01
C LEU A 9 42.62 35.85 -0.79
N ILE A 10 43.41 35.72 0.28
CA ILE A 10 43.01 35.02 1.50
C ILE A 10 41.92 35.81 2.25
N ILE A 11 42.04 37.14 2.31
CA ILE A 11 41.02 38.00 2.94
C ILE A 11 39.69 37.94 2.15
N LEU A 12 39.74 37.88 0.81
CA LEU A 12 38.54 37.75 -0.02
C LEU A 12 37.84 36.38 0.15
N LEU A 13 38.62 35.31 0.30
CA LEU A 13 38.11 33.96 0.55
C LEU A 13 37.51 33.78 1.95
N LEU A 14 38.13 34.40 2.98
CA LEU A 14 37.61 34.36 4.35
C LEU A 14 36.32 35.19 4.51
N ALA A 15 36.18 36.29 3.77
CA ALA A 15 34.94 37.09 3.77
C ALA A 15 33.75 36.37 3.12
N PHE A 16 34.00 35.43 2.19
CA PHE A 16 32.93 34.69 1.51
C PHE A 16 32.35 33.52 2.34
N ILE A 17 33.12 33.02 3.31
CA ILE A 17 32.70 31.90 4.18
C ILE A 17 31.76 32.38 5.31
N LEU A 18 31.78 33.67 5.65
CA LEU A 18 31.01 34.21 6.78
C LEU A 18 29.54 34.59 6.46
N VAL A 19 29.09 34.43 5.21
CA VAL A 19 27.75 34.90 4.76
C VAL A 19 26.79 33.76 4.41
N ILE A 20 27.07 32.53 4.85
CA ILE A 20 26.11 31.42 4.74
C ILE A 20 25.31 31.36 6.05
N PRO A 21 24.11 31.98 6.15
CA PRO A 21 23.25 31.74 7.29
C PRO A 21 22.82 30.27 7.25
N ILE A 22 23.27 29.49 8.24
CA ILE A 22 22.74 28.14 8.50
C ILE A 22 21.30 28.33 8.97
N ASN A 23 20.36 28.27 8.03
CA ASN A 23 18.95 28.55 8.29
C ASN A 23 18.29 27.30 8.90
N ALA A 24 18.61 27.01 10.17
CA ALA A 24 18.14 25.85 10.91
C ALA A 24 16.59 25.77 11.01
N SER A 25 15.90 26.90 10.87
CA SER A 25 14.44 27.00 10.77
C SER A 25 13.85 26.24 9.58
N LYS A 26 14.51 26.24 8.41
CA LYS A 26 14.01 25.50 7.23
C LYS A 26 13.98 23.99 7.44
N ALA A 27 14.97 23.44 8.15
CA ALA A 27 15.02 22.00 8.43
C ALA A 27 13.86 21.54 9.33
N SER A 28 13.51 22.37 10.34
CA SER A 28 12.37 22.13 11.23
C SER A 28 11.02 22.20 10.51
N GLU A 29 10.84 23.18 9.62
CA GLU A 29 9.60 23.32 8.82
C GLU A 29 9.41 22.14 7.85
N ILE A 30 10.47 21.68 7.17
CA ILE A 30 10.41 20.52 6.27
C ILE A 30 10.05 19.24 7.03
N SER A 31 10.63 19.02 8.22
CA SER A 31 10.30 17.87 9.06
C SER A 31 8.84 17.89 9.51
N ASN A 32 8.33 19.02 10.00
CA ASN A 32 6.94 19.14 10.43
C ASN A 32 5.94 18.96 9.29
N GLN A 33 6.22 19.52 8.11
CA GLN A 33 5.38 19.31 6.93
C GLN A 33 5.37 17.83 6.50
N SER A 34 6.53 17.15 6.54
CA SER A 34 6.61 15.73 6.18
C SER A 34 5.83 14.83 7.14
N HIS A 35 5.91 15.06 8.46
CA HIS A 35 5.14 14.30 9.45
C HIS A 35 3.63 14.52 9.28
N PHE A 36 3.19 15.75 9.00
CA PHE A 36 1.78 16.04 8.74
C PHE A 36 1.29 15.32 7.47
N LEU A 37 2.08 15.32 6.41
CA LEU A 37 1.72 14.63 5.16
C LEU A 37 1.64 13.11 5.33
N ILE A 38 2.54 12.52 6.13
CA ILE A 38 2.49 11.08 6.48
C ILE A 38 1.22 10.77 7.28
N ALA A 39 0.94 11.54 8.34
CA ALA A 39 -0.28 11.35 9.14
C ALA A 39 -1.58 11.51 8.32
N GLN A 40 -1.61 12.43 7.35
CA GLN A 40 -2.73 12.59 6.44
C GLN A 40 -2.85 11.42 5.46
N ALA A 41 -1.73 10.88 4.96
CA ALA A 41 -1.73 9.70 4.10
C ALA A 41 -2.21 8.45 4.86
N ASP A 42 -1.73 8.26 6.09
CA ASP A 42 -2.13 7.16 6.96
C ASP A 42 -3.62 7.22 7.32
N SER A 43 -4.14 8.41 7.66
CA SER A 43 -5.58 8.58 7.96
C SER A 43 -6.45 8.34 6.73
N ASN A 44 -6.04 8.80 5.55
CA ASN A 44 -6.74 8.53 4.30
C ASN A 44 -6.71 7.05 3.91
N SER A 45 -5.64 6.34 4.28
CA SER A 45 -5.52 4.90 4.10
C SER A 45 -6.47 4.15 5.04
N GLU A 46 -6.51 4.50 6.32
CA GLU A 46 -7.39 3.82 7.29
C GLU A 46 -8.86 3.99 6.92
N LEU A 47 -9.27 5.23 6.59
CA LEU A 47 -10.62 5.47 6.07
C LEU A 47 -10.87 4.70 4.77
N GLY A 48 -9.88 4.62 3.88
CA GLY A 48 -9.97 3.82 2.66
C GLY A 48 -10.17 2.33 2.93
N LYS A 49 -9.53 1.81 3.98
CA LYS A 49 -9.65 0.42 4.44
C LYS A 49 -11.03 0.13 5.03
N GLU A 50 -11.59 1.05 5.81
CA GLU A 50 -12.96 0.94 6.31
C GLU A 50 -13.95 0.81 5.15
N PHE A 51 -13.86 1.73 4.17
CA PHE A 51 -14.69 1.66 2.96
C PHE A 51 -14.44 0.39 2.14
N TYR A 52 -13.20 -0.09 2.08
CA TYR A 52 -12.86 -1.35 1.41
C TYR A 52 -13.57 -2.54 2.07
N ILE A 53 -13.51 -2.65 3.40
CA ILE A 53 -14.17 -3.73 4.14
C ILE A 53 -15.69 -3.63 3.98
N GLU A 54 -16.26 -2.44 4.13
CA GLU A 54 -17.72 -2.23 4.06
C GLU A 54 -18.31 -2.55 2.68
N ASN A 55 -17.58 -2.26 1.59
CA ASN A 55 -18.09 -2.44 0.23
C ASN A 55 -17.68 -3.78 -0.37
N CYS A 56 -16.41 -4.18 -0.22
CA CYS A 56 -15.90 -5.43 -0.78
C CYS A 56 -16.17 -6.65 0.12
N GLY A 57 -16.58 -6.43 1.38
CA GLY A 57 -17.00 -7.47 2.32
C GLY A 57 -18.47 -7.91 2.21
N THR A 58 -19.24 -7.32 1.29
CA THR A 58 -20.70 -7.51 1.18
C THR A 58 -21.10 -8.86 0.60
N CYS A 59 -20.40 -9.32 -0.43
CA CYS A 59 -20.70 -10.58 -1.12
C CYS A 59 -19.74 -11.72 -0.74
N HIS A 60 -18.49 -11.37 -0.46
CA HIS A 60 -17.43 -12.29 -0.04
C HIS A 60 -16.56 -11.64 1.03
N ILE A 61 -15.58 -12.35 1.57
CA ILE A 61 -14.64 -11.74 2.53
C ILE A 61 -13.77 -10.69 1.84
N PRO A 62 -13.41 -9.59 2.52
CA PRO A 62 -12.43 -8.65 1.98
C PRO A 62 -11.07 -9.34 1.89
N LEU A 63 -10.48 -9.34 0.69
CA LEU A 63 -9.20 -9.98 0.42
C LEU A 63 -8.04 -9.05 0.85
N PRO A 64 -6.88 -9.57 1.31
CA PRO A 64 -5.73 -8.71 1.60
C PRO A 64 -5.25 -8.03 0.31
N ALA A 65 -4.90 -6.74 0.37
CA ALA A 65 -4.53 -5.97 -0.83
C ALA A 65 -3.30 -6.56 -1.54
N GLU A 66 -2.38 -7.18 -0.81
CA GLU A 66 -1.12 -7.76 -1.29
C GLU A 66 -1.34 -8.97 -2.21
N VAL A 67 -2.50 -9.63 -2.15
CA VAL A 67 -2.72 -10.87 -2.91
C VAL A 67 -2.90 -10.64 -4.40
N LEU A 68 -3.22 -9.42 -4.82
CA LEU A 68 -3.29 -9.01 -6.22
C LEU A 68 -2.40 -7.79 -6.47
N PRO A 69 -1.86 -7.63 -7.69
CA PRO A 69 -1.10 -6.44 -7.99
C PRO A 69 -1.98 -5.20 -8.14
N THR A 70 -1.36 -4.02 -7.99
CA THR A 70 -2.02 -2.71 -8.05
C THR A 70 -2.84 -2.51 -9.32
N ASN A 71 -2.35 -2.99 -10.48
CA ASN A 71 -3.07 -2.88 -11.75
C ASN A 71 -4.32 -3.77 -11.82
N THR A 72 -4.29 -4.97 -11.21
CA THR A 72 -5.50 -5.80 -11.11
C THR A 72 -6.57 -5.10 -10.27
N TRP A 73 -6.19 -4.53 -9.12
CA TRP A 73 -7.14 -3.77 -8.29
C TRP A 73 -7.69 -2.55 -9.00
N GLN A 74 -6.84 -1.83 -9.74
CA GLN A 74 -7.26 -0.70 -10.55
C GLN A 74 -8.34 -1.13 -11.56
N ASN A 75 -8.10 -2.21 -12.31
CA ASN A 75 -9.06 -2.70 -13.30
C ASN A 75 -10.42 -3.07 -12.66
N ILE A 76 -10.40 -3.72 -11.48
CA ILE A 76 -11.63 -4.06 -10.74
C ILE A 76 -12.40 -2.79 -10.35
N LEU A 77 -11.71 -1.74 -9.89
CA LEU A 77 -12.33 -0.49 -9.46
C LEU A 77 -12.78 0.41 -10.62
N GLU A 78 -12.19 0.27 -11.81
CA GLU A 78 -12.59 1.01 -13.01
C GLU A 78 -13.90 0.47 -13.60
N GLN A 79 -14.22 -0.79 -13.36
CA GLN A 79 -15.42 -1.45 -13.87
C GLN A 79 -16.23 -2.11 -12.75
N PRO A 80 -16.72 -1.36 -11.74
CA PRO A 80 -17.38 -1.95 -10.57
C PRO A 80 -18.72 -2.66 -10.91
N GLN A 81 -19.25 -2.42 -12.10
CA GLN A 81 -20.47 -3.09 -12.62
C GLN A 81 -20.17 -4.43 -13.31
N ASP A 82 -18.90 -4.73 -13.56
CA ASP A 82 -18.42 -6.00 -14.12
C ASP A 82 -17.48 -6.68 -13.11
N HIS A 83 -18.09 -7.20 -12.04
CA HIS A 83 -17.38 -7.87 -10.96
C HIS A 83 -17.69 -9.37 -10.98
N TYR A 84 -17.11 -10.07 -11.96
CA TYR A 84 -17.22 -11.52 -12.12
C TYR A 84 -18.67 -12.01 -12.33
N GLY A 85 -19.44 -11.26 -13.13
CA GLY A 85 -20.85 -11.55 -13.38
C GLY A 85 -21.83 -10.90 -12.40
N GLU A 86 -21.31 -10.16 -11.40
CA GLU A 86 -22.08 -9.37 -10.45
C GLU A 86 -21.77 -7.87 -10.59
N SER A 87 -22.59 -7.03 -9.95
CA SER A 87 -22.35 -5.59 -9.84
C SER A 87 -22.14 -5.19 -8.38
N LEU A 88 -21.12 -4.38 -8.12
CA LEU A 88 -20.86 -3.83 -6.79
C LEU A 88 -21.82 -2.66 -6.52
N PRO A 89 -22.69 -2.76 -5.50
CA PRO A 89 -23.63 -1.68 -5.17
C PRO A 89 -22.88 -0.47 -4.62
N ASN A 90 -23.47 0.73 -4.78
CA ASN A 90 -23.02 1.97 -4.14
C ASN A 90 -21.57 2.43 -4.46
N MET A 91 -21.00 1.96 -5.58
CA MET A 91 -19.67 2.36 -6.06
C MET A 91 -19.67 3.72 -6.77
N VAL A 92 -20.04 4.78 -6.04
CA VAL A 92 -19.91 6.17 -6.52
C VAL A 92 -18.44 6.60 -6.55
N ASN A 93 -18.12 7.63 -7.33
CA ASN A 93 -16.73 8.09 -7.55
C ASN A 93 -15.94 8.37 -6.26
N ILE A 94 -16.58 8.85 -5.20
CA ILE A 94 -15.91 9.11 -3.92
C ILE A 94 -15.56 7.80 -3.20
N THR A 95 -16.49 6.83 -3.17
CA THR A 95 -16.29 5.48 -2.61
C THR A 95 -15.11 4.80 -3.31
N VAL A 96 -15.09 4.82 -4.64
CA VAL A 96 -13.99 4.25 -5.44
C VAL A 96 -12.65 4.89 -5.09
N ARG A 97 -12.60 6.23 -4.93
CA ARG A 97 -11.37 6.94 -4.58
C ARG A 97 -10.86 6.62 -3.17
N LEU A 98 -11.76 6.47 -2.20
CA LEU A 98 -11.41 6.06 -0.84
C LEU A 98 -10.90 4.62 -0.81
N ILE A 99 -11.59 3.69 -1.46
CA ILE A 99 -11.10 2.30 -1.56
C ILE A 99 -9.73 2.26 -2.26
N TRP A 100 -9.55 3.08 -3.30
CA TRP A 100 -8.29 3.17 -4.01
C TRP A 100 -7.13 3.73 -3.18
N SER A 101 -7.36 4.66 -2.24
CA SER A 101 -6.29 5.17 -1.37
C SER A 101 -5.67 4.06 -0.51
N TYR A 102 -6.50 3.12 -0.05
CA TYR A 102 -6.05 1.91 0.62
C TYR A 102 -5.40 0.94 -0.38
N LEU A 103 -6.12 0.46 -1.40
CA LEU A 103 -5.60 -0.60 -2.28
C LEU A 103 -4.29 -0.20 -2.98
N ARG A 104 -4.14 1.05 -3.42
CA ARG A 104 -2.90 1.51 -4.04
C ARG A 104 -1.70 1.45 -3.09
N SER A 105 -1.92 1.67 -1.80
CA SER A 105 -0.85 1.76 -0.80
C SER A 105 -0.39 0.38 -0.31
N TYR A 106 -1.30 -0.60 -0.23
CA TYR A 106 -1.03 -1.93 0.34
C TYR A 106 -1.02 -3.06 -0.70
N SER A 107 -1.42 -2.80 -1.94
CA SER A 107 -1.22 -3.77 -3.02
C SER A 107 0.25 -3.86 -3.43
N ARG A 108 0.60 -5.00 -4.00
CA ARG A 108 1.95 -5.25 -4.48
C ARG A 108 2.15 -4.77 -5.92
N PRO A 109 3.40 -4.49 -6.34
CA PRO A 109 3.69 -4.30 -7.77
C PRO A 109 3.59 -5.63 -8.54
N THR A 110 3.41 -5.50 -9.86
CA THR A 110 3.59 -6.59 -10.83
C THR A 110 5.08 -6.72 -11.16
N LEU A 111 5.61 -7.94 -11.19
CA LEU A 111 7.00 -8.16 -11.62
C LEU A 111 7.12 -8.16 -13.14
N GLU A 112 8.31 -7.86 -13.64
CA GLU A 112 8.62 -8.01 -15.06
C GLU A 112 8.44 -9.49 -15.48
N GLY A 113 7.72 -9.71 -16.57
CA GLY A 113 7.39 -11.05 -17.07
C GLY A 113 6.31 -11.81 -16.28
N GLU A 114 5.74 -11.21 -15.21
CA GLU A 114 4.60 -11.79 -14.50
C GLU A 114 3.32 -11.63 -15.33
N VAL A 115 2.61 -12.73 -15.57
CA VAL A 115 1.23 -12.67 -16.07
C VAL A 115 0.38 -12.05 -14.98
N THR A 116 -0.24 -10.90 -15.28
CA THR A 116 -1.11 -10.20 -14.32
C THR A 116 -2.29 -11.11 -13.94
N PRO A 117 -2.41 -11.53 -12.67
CA PRO A 117 -3.47 -12.43 -12.26
C PRO A 117 -4.80 -11.67 -12.18
N GLU A 118 -5.83 -12.24 -12.77
CA GLU A 118 -7.22 -11.79 -12.60
C GLU A 118 -7.79 -12.30 -11.26
N PHE A 119 -7.57 -13.58 -10.97
CA PHE A 119 -8.04 -14.23 -9.74
C PHE A 119 -6.91 -14.42 -8.72
N VAL A 120 -7.23 -14.35 -7.42
CA VAL A 120 -6.29 -14.58 -6.32
C VAL A 120 -5.58 -15.93 -6.44
N THR A 121 -6.30 -16.96 -6.86
CA THR A 121 -5.78 -18.32 -7.07
C THR A 121 -4.69 -18.40 -8.13
N ASN A 122 -4.66 -17.44 -9.06
CA ASN A 122 -3.63 -17.33 -10.09
C ASN A 122 -2.43 -16.49 -9.63
N SER A 123 -2.56 -15.74 -8.53
CA SER A 123 -1.49 -14.91 -8.00
C SER A 123 -0.32 -15.73 -7.47
N ARG A 124 0.89 -15.40 -7.94
CA ARG A 124 2.12 -15.98 -7.39
C ARG A 124 2.29 -15.70 -5.90
N TYR A 125 1.80 -14.55 -5.42
CA TYR A 125 1.94 -14.14 -4.04
C TYR A 125 1.10 -15.04 -3.14
N PHE A 126 -0.15 -15.29 -3.52
CA PHE A 126 -1.02 -16.24 -2.83
C PHE A 126 -0.41 -17.65 -2.76
N LYS A 127 0.14 -18.14 -3.88
CA LYS A 127 0.81 -19.46 -3.94
C LYS A 127 2.06 -19.53 -3.05
N ALA A 128 2.84 -18.45 -3.00
CA ALA A 128 4.04 -18.37 -2.18
C ALA A 128 3.73 -18.37 -0.67
N LEU A 129 2.56 -17.88 -0.26
CA LEU A 129 2.11 -17.88 1.13
C LEU A 129 1.45 -19.20 1.57
N HIS A 130 1.04 -20.05 0.62
CA HIS A 130 0.42 -21.36 0.91
C HIS A 130 1.19 -22.53 0.27
N PRO A 131 2.52 -22.65 0.46
CA PRO A 131 3.31 -23.66 -0.24
C PRO A 131 3.09 -25.09 0.28
N LEU A 132 2.64 -25.24 1.53
CA LEU A 132 2.53 -26.54 2.23
C LEU A 132 1.09 -26.92 2.59
N VAL A 133 0.10 -26.15 2.12
CA VAL A 133 -1.31 -26.38 2.44
C VAL A 133 -2.03 -26.94 1.22
N ASP A 134 -2.74 -28.06 1.41
CA ASP A 134 -3.65 -28.61 0.41
C ASP A 134 -4.93 -27.77 0.36
N LEU A 135 -4.96 -26.82 -0.58
CA LEU A 135 -6.11 -25.94 -0.77
C LEU A 135 -7.34 -26.73 -1.31
N PRO A 136 -8.55 -26.47 -0.78
CA PRO A 136 -9.78 -27.03 -1.33
C PRO A 136 -9.93 -26.73 -2.82
N ARG A 137 -10.49 -27.68 -3.59
CA ARG A 137 -10.71 -27.51 -5.03
C ARG A 137 -12.20 -27.64 -5.36
N PRO A 138 -12.85 -26.59 -5.93
CA PRO A 138 -12.26 -25.29 -6.30
C PRO A 138 -11.95 -24.42 -5.07
N VAL A 139 -10.92 -23.59 -5.17
CA VAL A 139 -10.66 -22.55 -4.16
C VAL A 139 -11.70 -21.45 -4.35
N SER A 140 -12.44 -21.17 -3.28
CA SER A 140 -13.41 -20.06 -3.25
C SER A 140 -13.09 -19.12 -2.10
N TYR A 141 -13.72 -17.95 -2.08
CA TYR A 141 -13.62 -17.01 -0.97
C TYR A 141 -14.09 -17.60 0.37
N GLN A 142 -14.99 -18.59 0.37
CA GLN A 142 -15.37 -19.28 1.61
C GLN A 142 -14.29 -20.24 2.11
N SER A 143 -13.46 -20.77 1.20
CA SER A 143 -12.37 -21.69 1.54
C SER A 143 -11.32 -21.03 2.44
N CYS A 144 -11.12 -19.71 2.34
CA CYS A 144 -10.17 -18.98 3.18
C CYS A 144 -10.52 -19.05 4.67
N LYS A 145 -11.83 -19.09 5.00
CA LYS A 145 -12.32 -19.15 6.40
C LYS A 145 -12.07 -20.49 7.08
N LEU A 146 -11.73 -21.53 6.31
CA LEU A 146 -11.46 -22.85 6.87
C LEU A 146 -10.18 -22.86 7.72
N CYS A 147 -9.23 -21.99 7.40
CA CYS A 147 -7.97 -21.88 8.13
C CYS A 147 -7.83 -20.52 8.82
N HIS A 148 -8.34 -19.43 8.23
CA HIS A 148 -8.28 -18.09 8.81
C HIS A 148 -9.61 -17.73 9.48
N THR A 149 -9.66 -17.64 10.80
CA THR A 149 -10.94 -17.51 11.54
C THR A 149 -11.45 -16.08 11.64
N ALA A 150 -10.60 -15.08 11.41
CA ALA A 150 -10.93 -13.65 11.55
C ALA A 150 -10.82 -12.85 10.22
N THR A 151 -11.07 -13.49 9.07
CA THR A 151 -11.01 -12.83 7.75
C THR A 151 -11.99 -11.67 7.59
N ALA A 152 -13.11 -11.68 8.30
CA ALA A 152 -14.13 -10.61 8.23
C ALA A 152 -13.57 -9.26 8.70
N THR A 153 -12.60 -9.26 9.63
CA THR A 153 -11.90 -8.08 10.12
C THR A 153 -10.52 -7.93 9.48
N MET A 154 -10.27 -8.61 8.35
CA MET A 154 -8.98 -8.68 7.66
C MET A 154 -7.82 -9.23 8.51
N ASP A 155 -8.10 -10.00 9.56
CA ASP A 155 -7.06 -10.72 10.29
C ASP A 155 -6.91 -12.14 9.70
N TYR A 156 -5.95 -12.24 8.78
CA TYR A 156 -5.53 -13.49 8.15
C TYR A 156 -4.38 -14.17 8.90
N ARG A 157 -3.94 -13.61 10.04
CA ARG A 157 -2.90 -14.22 10.89
C ARG A 157 -3.51 -15.12 11.95
N LEU A 158 -4.75 -14.86 12.35
CA LEU A 158 -5.47 -15.74 13.27
C LEU A 158 -5.91 -17.02 12.55
N LEU A 159 -5.31 -18.13 12.97
CA LEU A 159 -5.52 -19.44 12.38
C LEU A 159 -6.43 -20.32 13.26
N THR A 160 -6.90 -21.44 12.71
CA THR A 160 -7.46 -22.53 13.52
C THR A 160 -6.33 -23.25 14.27
N PRO A 161 -6.62 -23.94 15.39
CA PRO A 161 -5.57 -24.58 16.21
C PRO A 161 -4.68 -25.55 15.43
N GLU A 162 -5.23 -26.21 14.39
CA GLU A 162 -4.47 -27.14 13.55
C GLU A 162 -3.28 -26.47 12.83
N TRP A 163 -3.30 -25.14 12.68
CA TRP A 163 -2.27 -24.34 12.00
C TRP A 163 -1.60 -23.30 12.91
N ASP A 164 -1.98 -23.19 14.19
CA ASP A 164 -1.47 -22.19 15.13
C ASP A 164 -0.23 -22.68 15.92
N GLU A 165 0.10 -23.97 15.84
CA GLU A 165 1.17 -24.62 16.63
C GLU A 165 2.49 -24.90 15.85
N GLU A 166 2.68 -24.33 14.65
CA GLU A 166 3.96 -24.39 13.89
C GLU A 166 4.84 -23.15 14.09
#